data_AF-A0A7C7M415-F1
#
_entry.id   AF-A0A7C7M415-F1
#
_cell.length_a   1.000
_cell.length_b   1.000
_cell.length_c   1.000
_cell.angle_alpha   90.00
_cell.angle_beta   90.00
_cell.angle_gamma   90.00
#
_symmetry.space_group_name_H-M   'P 1'
#
loop_
_entity.id
_entity.type
_entity.pdbx_description
1 polymer ?
#
loop_
_entity_poly.entity_id
_entity_poly.type
_entity_poly.pdbx_seq_one_letter_code
_entity_poly.pdbx_strand_id
1 'polypeptide(L)'
;MILSTLDWTIVGAYFALSLAVGLWASKQAGKDTKSFFLAGRNMPWWLLGVSMVATTFSTDTPNLVTDLVRQNGVSGNWAWWAFLLTGMLTVFVYANLWRRSGVLTDIEFYELRYSGKAAAFLRGFRALYLGLVFNVLVMGSVSLAAVKFGEIVLGIPGWLTLTIAGSITLAYSMLGGLKAVIITDFVQFTLAMIGSIWGMLYILGLPEIGGLSNLIDHANVSDKLALIPDMSDPNIWVPVLLVPLAVQWWASYYPGAEPGGGGYIAQRMFSAKDESNAVGATFLFN
;
A
#
# COMPACT_ATOMS: atom_id res chain seq x y z
N MET A 1 -7.51 -21.21 -25.21
CA MET A 1 -7.35 -20.77 -23.81
C MET A 1 -6.15 -19.85 -23.77
N ILE A 2 -6.30 -18.66 -23.20
CA ILE A 2 -5.21 -17.66 -23.11
C ILE A 2 -4.11 -18.12 -22.14
N LEU A 3 -4.47 -18.94 -21.15
CA LEU A 3 -3.58 -19.50 -20.13
C LEU A 3 -3.41 -21.00 -20.31
N SER A 4 -2.18 -21.48 -20.11
CA SER A 4 -1.81 -22.89 -20.09
C SER A 4 -2.10 -23.53 -18.73
N THR A 5 -2.00 -24.86 -18.66
CA THR A 5 -2.07 -25.60 -17.39
C THR A 5 -0.96 -25.18 -16.41
N LEU A 6 0.21 -24.80 -16.91
CA LEU A 6 1.31 -24.32 -16.08
C LEU A 6 0.93 -23.00 -15.38
N ASP A 7 0.31 -22.07 -16.10
CA ASP A 7 -0.09 -20.77 -15.56
C ASP A 7 -1.12 -20.94 -14.43
N TRP A 8 -2.12 -21.80 -14.64
CA TRP A 8 -3.09 -22.12 -13.60
C TRP A 8 -2.47 -22.82 -12.39
N THR A 9 -1.46 -23.66 -12.61
CA THR A 9 -0.72 -24.31 -11.52
C THR A 9 0.03 -23.28 -10.67
N ILE A 10 0.65 -22.27 -11.31
CA ILE A 10 1.35 -21.18 -10.62
C ILE A 10 0.36 -20.35 -9.79
N VAL A 11 -0.81 -19.98 -10.37
CA VAL A 11 -1.86 -19.23 -9.67
C VAL A 11 -2.38 -20.02 -8.46
N GLY A 12 -2.67 -21.32 -8.63
CA GLY A 12 -3.10 -22.19 -7.54
C GLY A 12 -2.05 -22.31 -6.44
N ALA A 13 -0.78 -22.48 -6.81
CA ALA A 13 0.33 -22.55 -5.87
C ALA A 13 0.51 -21.24 -5.08
N TYR A 14 0.33 -20.07 -5.71
CA TYR A 14 0.37 -18.77 -5.05
C TYR A 14 -0.69 -18.64 -3.95
N PHE A 15 -1.94 -19.01 -4.26
CA PHE A 15 -3.03 -18.95 -3.30
C PHE A 15 -2.84 -19.95 -2.14
N ALA A 16 -2.40 -21.17 -2.46
CA ALA A 16 -2.07 -22.18 -1.45
C ALA A 16 -0.93 -21.72 -0.52
N LEU A 17 0.13 -21.14 -1.09
CA LEU A 17 1.25 -20.57 -0.33
C LEU A 17 0.79 -19.42 0.58
N SER A 18 0.01 -18.48 0.03
CA SER A 18 -0.53 -17.35 0.80
C SER A 18 -1.37 -17.81 1.99
N LEU A 19 -2.27 -18.78 1.77
CA LEU A 19 -3.07 -19.36 2.84
C LEU A 19 -2.20 -20.11 3.85
N ALA A 20 -1.23 -20.91 3.40
CA ALA A 20 -0.34 -21.67 4.28
C ALA A 20 0.52 -20.76 5.18
N VAL A 21 1.13 -19.72 4.61
CA VAL A 21 1.91 -18.71 5.35
C VAL A 21 1.01 -17.98 6.35
N GLY A 22 -0.18 -17.56 5.91
CA GLY A 22 -1.15 -16.88 6.75
C GLY A 22 -1.55 -17.75 7.94
N LEU A 23 -1.97 -18.99 7.72
CA LEU A 23 -2.34 -19.93 8.78
C LEU A 23 -1.18 -20.27 9.72
N TRP A 24 0.04 -20.41 9.18
CA TRP A 24 1.25 -20.62 9.99
C TRP A 24 1.56 -19.41 10.88
N ALA A 25 1.42 -18.20 10.36
CA ALA A 25 1.60 -16.97 11.11
C ALA A 25 0.52 -16.78 12.18
N SER A 26 -0.73 -17.16 11.89
CA SER A 26 -1.85 -17.11 12.84
C SER A 26 -1.63 -17.99 14.06
N LYS A 27 -0.96 -19.14 13.90
CA LYS A 27 -0.59 -20.02 15.04
C LYS A 27 0.39 -19.34 16.02
N GLN A 28 1.09 -18.30 15.58
CA GLN A 28 2.05 -17.54 16.39
C GLN A 28 1.47 -16.23 16.91
N ALA A 29 0.19 -15.94 16.64
CA ALA A 29 -0.50 -14.77 17.14
C ALA A 29 -0.93 -14.98 18.61
N GLY A 30 -0.90 -13.91 19.39
CA GLY A 30 -1.44 -13.94 20.76
C GLY A 30 -2.96 -14.00 20.75
N LYS A 31 -3.55 -14.53 21.83
CA LYS A 31 -4.99 -14.82 21.92
C LYS A 31 -5.84 -13.65 22.41
N ASP A 32 -5.22 -12.57 22.87
CA ASP A 32 -5.91 -11.38 23.37
C ASP A 32 -6.05 -10.29 22.31
N THR A 33 -6.98 -9.36 22.53
CA THR A 33 -7.29 -8.26 21.61
C THR A 33 -6.08 -7.38 21.31
N LYS A 34 -5.21 -7.11 22.29
CA LYS A 34 -4.01 -6.28 22.05
C LYS A 34 -3.04 -7.02 21.14
N SER A 35 -2.81 -8.30 21.38
CA SER A 35 -1.98 -9.12 20.49
C SER A 35 -2.53 -9.21 19.07
N PHE A 36 -3.85 -9.30 18.92
CA PHE A 36 -4.52 -9.35 17.62
C PHE A 36 -4.26 -8.08 16.79
N PHE A 37 -4.45 -6.90 17.38
CA PHE A 37 -4.30 -5.63 16.66
C PHE A 37 -2.88 -5.06 16.65
N LEU A 38 -2.02 -5.43 17.62
CA LEU A 38 -0.69 -4.84 17.77
C LEU A 38 0.45 -5.82 17.51
N ALA A 39 0.14 -7.06 17.12
CA ALA A 39 1.13 -8.12 16.89
C ALA A 39 2.09 -8.31 18.08
N GLY A 40 1.59 -8.11 19.31
CA GLY A 40 2.40 -8.20 20.53
C GLY A 40 3.45 -7.10 20.71
N ARG A 41 3.41 -6.03 19.90
CA ARG A 41 4.35 -4.89 19.96
C ARG A 41 5.82 -5.31 19.90
N ASN A 42 6.13 -6.29 19.06
CA ASN A 42 7.47 -6.87 18.95
C ASN A 42 7.89 -7.07 17.49
N MET A 43 7.28 -6.31 16.57
CA MET A 43 7.63 -6.42 15.15
C MET A 43 8.89 -5.60 14.84
N PRO A 44 9.84 -6.16 14.06
CA PRO A 44 11.06 -5.46 13.69
C PRO A 44 10.78 -4.43 12.58
N TRP A 45 11.60 -3.40 12.52
CA TRP A 45 11.45 -2.27 11.61
C TRP A 45 11.34 -2.66 10.14
N TRP A 46 12.18 -3.59 9.68
CA TRP A 46 12.24 -3.97 8.27
C TRP A 46 10.95 -4.64 7.81
N LEU A 47 10.36 -5.47 8.67
CA LEU A 47 9.13 -6.19 8.37
C LEU A 47 7.92 -5.25 8.36
N LEU A 48 7.91 -4.29 9.29
CA LEU A 48 6.90 -3.24 9.32
C LEU A 48 6.99 -2.30 8.11
N GLY A 49 8.18 -1.85 7.74
CA GLY A 49 8.38 -0.99 6.58
C GLY A 49 7.93 -1.67 5.29
N VAL A 50 8.32 -2.93 5.07
CA VAL A 50 7.83 -3.70 3.90
C VAL A 50 6.32 -3.88 3.94
N SER A 51 5.71 -4.14 5.09
CA SER A 51 4.25 -4.24 5.21
C SER A 51 3.54 -2.90 4.91
N MET A 52 4.13 -1.76 5.30
CA MET A 52 3.62 -0.44 4.91
C MET A 52 3.65 -0.28 3.38
N VAL A 53 4.78 -0.59 2.73
CA VAL A 53 4.90 -0.53 1.25
C VAL A 53 3.88 -1.48 0.59
N ALA A 54 3.82 -2.74 1.04
CA ALA A 54 2.91 -3.75 0.51
C ALA A 54 1.45 -3.32 0.60
N THR A 55 1.06 -2.64 1.68
CA THR A 55 -0.31 -2.13 1.86
C THR A 55 -0.65 -1.04 0.84
N THR A 56 0.33 -0.19 0.48
CA THR A 56 0.16 0.84 -0.56
C THR A 56 0.26 0.29 -1.99
N PHE A 57 0.97 -0.82 -2.16
CA PHE A 57 1.12 -1.52 -3.43
C PHE A 57 -0.07 -2.47 -3.68
N SER A 58 -1.28 -1.93 -3.59
CA SER A 58 -2.52 -2.66 -3.88
C SER A 58 -2.70 -2.90 -5.39
N THR A 59 -3.67 -3.74 -5.75
CA THR A 59 -3.93 -4.19 -7.13
C THR A 59 -4.17 -3.06 -8.14
N ASP A 60 -4.66 -1.90 -7.69
CA ASP A 60 -4.92 -0.72 -8.49
C ASP A 60 -3.68 0.18 -8.70
N THR A 61 -2.73 0.17 -7.77
CA THR A 61 -1.56 1.07 -7.79
C THR A 61 -0.68 0.91 -9.04
N PRO A 62 -0.29 -0.30 -9.50
CA PRO A 62 0.46 -0.44 -10.74
C PRO A 62 -0.28 0.14 -11.97
N ASN A 63 -1.60 0.01 -12.04
CA ASN A 63 -2.40 0.57 -13.12
C ASN A 63 -2.42 2.11 -13.07
N LEU A 64 -2.52 2.68 -11.87
CA LEU A 64 -2.44 4.13 -11.70
C LEU A 64 -1.08 4.68 -12.13
N VAL A 65 0.03 4.10 -11.65
CA VAL A 65 1.38 4.58 -11.97
C VAL A 65 1.69 4.40 -13.45
N THR A 66 1.30 3.29 -14.05
CA THR A 66 1.50 3.06 -15.49
C THR A 66 0.69 4.03 -16.35
N ASP A 67 -0.54 4.39 -15.96
CA ASP A 67 -1.33 5.40 -16.66
C ASP A 67 -0.71 6.80 -16.51
N LEU A 68 -0.28 7.18 -15.30
CA LEU A 68 0.41 8.46 -15.07
C LEU A 68 1.64 8.61 -15.97
N VAL A 69 2.50 7.59 -16.04
CA VAL A 69 3.69 7.61 -16.89
C VAL A 69 3.33 7.57 -18.37
N ARG A 70 2.30 6.81 -18.76
CA ARG A 70 1.86 6.71 -20.15
C ARG A 70 1.30 8.04 -20.68
N GLN A 71 0.52 8.76 -19.88
CA GLN A 71 -0.13 10.02 -20.26
C GLN A 71 0.82 11.22 -20.10
N ASN A 72 1.45 11.35 -18.93
CA ASN A 72 2.16 12.56 -18.51
C ASN A 72 3.68 12.40 -18.46
N GLY A 73 4.20 11.25 -18.91
CA GLY A 73 5.61 10.92 -18.81
C GLY A 73 6.09 10.73 -17.37
N VAL A 74 7.40 10.64 -17.19
CA VAL A 74 8.06 10.41 -15.90
C VAL A 74 7.72 11.53 -14.91
N SER A 75 7.58 12.78 -15.37
CA SER A 75 7.15 13.92 -14.55
C SER A 75 5.79 13.73 -13.89
N GLY A 76 4.90 12.91 -14.46
CA GLY A 76 3.60 12.59 -13.85
C GLY A 76 3.71 11.97 -12.45
N ASN A 77 4.86 11.38 -12.09
CA ASN A 77 5.08 10.81 -10.77
C ASN A 77 5.11 11.84 -9.63
N TRP A 78 5.28 13.14 -9.92
CA TRP A 78 5.17 14.17 -8.90
C TRP A 78 3.80 14.22 -8.21
N ALA A 79 2.76 13.71 -8.88
CA ALA A 79 1.44 13.52 -8.30
C ALA A 79 1.45 12.64 -7.04
N TRP A 80 2.42 11.73 -6.87
CA TRP A 80 2.54 10.89 -5.68
C TRP A 80 3.88 11.03 -4.95
N TRP A 81 4.97 11.34 -5.66
CA TRP A 81 6.28 11.61 -5.02
C TRP A 81 6.25 12.77 -4.03
N ALA A 82 5.33 13.73 -4.19
CA ALA A 82 5.16 14.79 -3.21
C ALA A 82 4.78 14.28 -1.80
N PHE A 83 4.19 13.09 -1.69
CA PHE A 83 3.89 12.45 -0.40
C PHE A 83 5.16 12.00 0.35
N LEU A 84 6.34 12.02 -0.28
CA LEU A 84 7.61 11.87 0.42
C LEU A 84 7.76 12.93 1.52
N LEU A 85 7.24 14.15 1.33
CA LEU A 85 7.28 15.21 2.35
C LEU A 85 6.47 14.82 3.60
N THR A 86 5.27 14.31 3.38
CA THR A 86 4.40 13.73 4.41
C THR A 86 5.10 12.59 5.13
N GLY A 87 5.73 11.71 4.36
CA GLY A 87 6.51 10.58 4.82
C GLY A 87 7.63 10.99 5.76
N MET A 88 8.46 11.92 5.32
CA MET A 88 9.58 12.44 6.11
C MET A 88 9.12 13.12 7.40
N LEU A 89 8.00 13.87 7.36
CA LEU A 89 7.41 14.42 8.58
C LEU A 89 6.97 13.31 9.54
N THR A 90 6.34 12.25 9.00
CA THR A 90 5.94 11.08 9.78
C THR A 90 7.15 10.40 10.43
N VAL A 91 8.24 10.20 9.67
CA VAL A 91 9.47 9.58 10.17
C VAL A 91 10.07 10.36 11.33
N PHE A 92 10.35 11.65 11.12
CA PHE A 92 11.17 12.42 12.06
C PHE A 92 10.39 12.99 13.24
N VAL A 93 9.07 13.18 13.09
CA VAL A 93 8.24 13.78 14.14
C VAL A 93 7.32 12.74 14.78
N TYR A 94 6.52 12.04 13.97
CA TYR A 94 5.39 11.28 14.49
C TYR A 94 5.71 9.83 14.86
N ALA A 95 6.67 9.17 14.20
CA ALA A 95 6.88 7.73 14.38
C ALA A 95 7.25 7.35 15.81
N ASN A 96 8.16 8.13 16.41
CA ASN A 96 8.52 7.99 17.81
C ASN A 96 7.32 8.29 18.73
N LEU A 97 6.59 9.38 18.48
CA LEU A 97 5.45 9.81 19.29
C LEU A 97 4.30 8.79 19.27
N TRP A 98 3.99 8.22 18.11
CA TRP A 98 2.98 7.18 17.96
C TRP A 98 3.33 5.95 18.74
N ARG A 99 4.59 5.50 18.65
CA ARG A 99 5.03 4.33 19.40
C ARG A 99 4.94 4.56 20.92
N ARG A 100 5.37 5.73 21.38
CA ARG A 100 5.34 6.15 22.80
C ARG A 100 3.93 6.35 23.35
N SER A 101 2.97 6.73 22.51
CA SER A 101 1.59 7.02 22.94
C SER A 101 0.91 5.82 23.59
N GLY A 102 1.33 4.60 23.24
CA GLY A 102 0.79 3.39 23.83
C GLY A 102 -0.68 3.11 23.48
N VAL A 103 -1.26 3.84 22.53
CA VAL A 103 -2.65 3.64 22.07
C VAL A 103 -2.83 2.35 21.29
N LEU A 104 -4.08 1.91 21.17
CA LEU A 104 -4.48 0.79 20.33
C LEU A 104 -4.83 1.25 18.91
N THR A 105 -5.46 2.43 18.80
CA THR A 105 -5.89 3.04 17.53
C THR A 105 -5.45 4.49 17.46
N ASP A 106 -5.27 5.02 16.25
CA ASP A 106 -4.94 6.44 16.03
C ASP A 106 -6.04 7.38 16.53
N ILE A 107 -7.32 7.00 16.35
CA ILE A 107 -8.47 7.78 16.82
C ILE A 107 -8.58 7.85 18.35
N GLU A 108 -7.99 6.91 19.09
CA GLU A 108 -7.91 6.97 20.56
C GLU A 108 -7.10 8.19 21.03
N PHE A 109 -6.09 8.59 20.26
CA PHE A 109 -5.28 9.76 20.57
C PHE A 109 -6.09 11.05 20.62
N TYR A 110 -7.18 11.16 19.86
CA TYR A 110 -8.05 12.35 19.87
C TYR A 110 -8.72 12.53 21.23
N GLU A 111 -9.20 11.42 21.82
CA GLU A 111 -9.81 11.45 23.14
C GLU A 111 -8.77 11.76 24.22
N LEU A 112 -7.55 11.21 24.10
CA LEU A 112 -6.44 11.56 25.00
C LEU A 112 -6.05 13.04 24.90
N ARG A 113 -6.03 13.60 23.69
CA ARG A 113 -5.57 14.97 23.43
C ARG A 113 -6.58 16.03 23.83
N TYR A 114 -7.87 15.80 23.55
CA TYR A 114 -8.92 16.80 23.73
C TYR A 114 -9.77 16.56 24.99
N SER A 115 -9.81 15.32 25.49
CA SER A 115 -10.58 14.90 26.67
C SER A 115 -12.09 15.19 26.59
N GLY A 116 -12.86 14.49 27.43
CA GLY A 116 -14.28 14.78 27.64
C GLY A 116 -15.25 14.21 26.60
N LYS A 117 -16.55 14.45 26.84
CA LYS A 117 -17.65 13.80 26.12
C LYS A 117 -17.67 14.07 24.61
N ALA A 118 -17.31 15.29 24.20
CA ALA A 118 -17.26 15.65 22.79
C ALA A 118 -16.14 14.90 22.04
N ALA A 119 -14.98 14.72 22.68
CA ALA A 119 -13.87 13.96 22.09
C ALA A 119 -14.20 12.46 22.01
N ALA A 120 -14.84 11.90 23.03
CA ALA A 120 -15.33 10.52 23.02
C ALA A 120 -16.37 10.28 21.91
N PHE A 121 -17.31 11.22 21.74
CA PHE A 121 -18.27 11.17 20.63
C PHE A 121 -17.57 11.22 19.27
N LEU A 122 -16.62 12.14 19.08
CA LEU A 122 -15.85 12.25 17.84
C LEU A 122 -15.07 10.96 17.53
N ARG A 123 -14.44 10.35 18.54
CA ARG A 123 -13.77 9.05 18.42
C ARG A 123 -14.75 7.97 17.96
N GLY A 124 -15.91 7.86 18.59
CA GLY A 124 -16.93 6.88 18.22
C GLY A 124 -17.48 7.09 16.82
N PHE A 125 -17.79 8.34 16.46
CA PHE A 125 -18.25 8.70 15.12
C PHE A 125 -17.21 8.36 14.05
N ARG A 126 -15.95 8.77 14.25
CA ARG A 126 -14.85 8.47 13.31
C ARG A 126 -14.56 6.98 13.22
N ALA A 127 -14.64 6.24 14.32
CA ALA A 127 -14.49 4.78 14.30
C ALA A 127 -15.49 4.12 13.35
N LEU A 128 -16.77 4.54 13.40
CA LEU A 128 -17.80 4.00 12.52
C LEU A 128 -17.66 4.53 11.08
N TYR A 129 -17.50 5.84 10.94
CA TYR A 129 -17.43 6.49 9.63
C TYR A 129 -16.19 6.05 8.83
N LEU A 130 -15.00 6.15 9.42
CA LEU A 130 -13.75 5.78 8.75
C LEU A 130 -13.54 4.27 8.76
N GLY A 131 -13.77 3.62 9.91
CA GLY A 131 -13.49 2.20 10.09
C GLY A 131 -14.44 1.27 9.32
N LEU A 132 -15.70 1.67 9.12
CA LEU A 132 -16.70 0.88 8.40
C LEU A 132 -17.07 1.50 7.05
N VAL A 133 -17.71 2.68 7.05
CA VAL A 133 -18.30 3.25 5.83
C VAL A 133 -17.24 3.55 4.78
N PHE A 134 -16.21 4.32 5.15
CA PHE A 134 -15.15 4.71 4.23
C PHE A 134 -14.33 3.52 3.75
N ASN A 135 -13.93 2.62 4.66
CA ASN A 135 -13.19 1.41 4.31
C ASN A 135 -13.96 0.51 3.33
N VAL A 136 -15.29 0.36 3.47
CA VAL A 136 -16.10 -0.42 2.52
C VAL A 136 -16.08 0.21 1.13
N LEU A 137 -16.15 1.55 1.03
CA LEU A 137 -16.07 2.25 -0.25
C LEU A 137 -14.69 2.07 -0.92
N VAL A 138 -13.61 2.23 -0.15
CA VAL A 138 -12.23 2.03 -0.63
C VAL A 138 -12.01 0.57 -1.03
N MET A 139 -12.47 -0.39 -0.23
CA MET A 139 -12.41 -1.81 -0.60
C MET A 139 -13.18 -2.08 -1.90
N GLY A 140 -14.32 -1.44 -2.10
CA GLY A 140 -15.09 -1.52 -3.35
C GLY A 140 -14.29 -1.05 -4.57
N SER A 141 -13.64 0.12 -4.47
CA SER A 141 -12.82 0.66 -5.58
C SER A 141 -11.61 -0.21 -5.88
N VAL A 142 -10.89 -0.67 -4.86
CA VAL A 142 -9.71 -1.55 -5.04
C VAL A 142 -10.14 -2.92 -5.60
N SER A 143 -11.27 -3.46 -5.14
CA SER A 143 -11.81 -4.74 -5.62
C SER A 143 -12.20 -4.71 -7.10
N LEU A 144 -12.55 -3.54 -7.63
CA LEU A 144 -12.84 -3.38 -9.06
C LEU A 144 -11.61 -3.70 -9.93
N ALA A 145 -10.41 -3.35 -9.48
CA ALA A 145 -9.17 -3.69 -10.19
C ALA A 145 -8.98 -5.22 -10.23
N ALA A 146 -9.21 -5.91 -9.12
CA ALA A 146 -9.14 -7.37 -9.06
C ALA A 146 -10.18 -8.06 -9.94
N VAL A 147 -11.42 -7.55 -9.96
CA VAL A 147 -12.50 -8.02 -10.84
C VAL A 147 -12.11 -7.91 -12.30
N LYS A 148 -11.65 -6.73 -12.74
CA LYS A 148 -11.21 -6.50 -14.12
C LYS A 148 -10.03 -7.39 -14.51
N PHE A 149 -9.06 -7.57 -13.61
CA PHE A 149 -7.94 -8.47 -13.84
C PHE A 149 -8.41 -9.92 -14.04
N GLY A 150 -9.31 -10.41 -13.18
CA GLY A 150 -9.87 -11.75 -13.29
C GLY A 150 -10.59 -12.00 -14.61
N GLU A 151 -11.38 -11.03 -15.08
CA GLU A 151 -12.14 -11.16 -16.33
C GLU A 151 -11.25 -11.09 -17.57
N ILE A 152 -10.28 -10.17 -17.58
CA ILE A 152 -9.45 -9.90 -18.76
C ILE A 152 -8.28 -10.90 -18.87
N VAL A 153 -7.58 -11.15 -17.76
CA VAL A 153 -6.33 -11.93 -17.76
C VAL A 153 -6.60 -13.41 -17.47
N LEU A 154 -7.40 -13.70 -16.44
CA LEU A 154 -7.69 -15.08 -16.05
C LEU A 154 -8.85 -15.70 -16.84
N GLY A 155 -9.68 -14.87 -17.50
CA GLY A 155 -10.84 -15.32 -18.25
C GLY A 155 -11.94 -15.95 -17.39
N ILE A 156 -11.97 -15.64 -16.09
CA ILE A 156 -12.99 -16.12 -15.14
C ILE A 156 -13.89 -14.97 -14.71
N PRO A 157 -15.14 -15.24 -14.29
CA PRO A 157 -16.04 -14.20 -13.81
C PRO A 157 -15.40 -13.41 -12.65
N GLY A 158 -15.52 -12.08 -12.70
CA GLY A 158 -14.86 -11.22 -11.72
C GLY A 158 -15.29 -11.49 -10.27
N TRP A 159 -16.57 -11.81 -10.06
CA TRP A 159 -17.09 -12.18 -8.74
C TRP A 159 -16.36 -13.41 -8.16
N LEU A 160 -16.01 -14.40 -8.99
CA LEU A 160 -15.32 -15.61 -8.55
C LEU A 160 -13.88 -15.28 -8.13
N THR A 161 -13.20 -14.44 -8.91
CA THR A 161 -11.86 -13.93 -8.57
C THR A 161 -11.86 -13.24 -7.21
N LEU A 162 -12.82 -12.34 -7.00
CA LEU A 162 -12.95 -11.59 -5.76
C LEU A 162 -13.31 -12.50 -4.58
N THR A 163 -14.24 -13.45 -4.77
CA THR A 163 -14.62 -14.40 -3.72
C THR A 163 -13.43 -15.27 -3.31
N ILE A 164 -12.64 -15.79 -4.24
CA ILE A 164 -11.48 -16.64 -3.92
C ILE A 164 -10.41 -15.84 -3.17
N ALA A 165 -9.96 -14.72 -3.75
CA ALA A 165 -8.91 -13.90 -3.15
C ALA A 165 -9.35 -13.32 -1.80
N GLY A 166 -10.58 -12.79 -1.74
CA GLY A 166 -11.17 -12.24 -0.53
C GLY A 166 -11.34 -13.29 0.58
N SER A 167 -11.79 -14.51 0.27
CA SER A 167 -11.97 -15.56 1.27
C SER A 167 -10.65 -16.02 1.87
N ILE A 168 -9.60 -16.14 1.05
CA ILE A 168 -8.26 -16.51 1.53
C ILE A 168 -7.70 -15.42 2.44
N THR A 169 -7.78 -14.16 2.00
CA THR A 169 -7.35 -13.00 2.79
C THR A 169 -8.11 -12.88 4.10
N LEU A 170 -9.43 -13.07 4.07
CA LEU A 170 -10.28 -13.07 5.25
C LEU A 170 -9.89 -14.20 6.22
N ALA A 171 -9.65 -15.41 5.71
CA ALA A 171 -9.32 -16.56 6.54
C ALA A 171 -8.05 -16.34 7.39
N TYR A 172 -6.94 -15.94 6.77
CA TYR A 172 -5.72 -15.74 7.56
C TYR A 172 -5.75 -14.47 8.41
N SER A 173 -6.38 -13.39 7.95
CA SER A 173 -6.43 -12.12 8.68
C SER A 173 -7.34 -12.20 9.92
N MET A 174 -8.49 -12.90 9.81
CA MET A 174 -9.37 -13.14 10.96
C MET A 174 -8.73 -14.06 12.00
N LEU A 175 -7.91 -15.03 11.58
CA LEU A 175 -7.29 -15.98 12.50
C LEU A 175 -6.02 -15.43 13.17
N GLY A 176 -5.23 -14.62 12.47
CA GLY A 176 -3.90 -14.21 12.93
C GLY A 176 -3.72 -12.73 13.21
N GLY A 177 -4.72 -11.91 12.93
CA GLY A 177 -4.69 -10.46 13.13
C GLY A 177 -3.54 -9.79 12.39
N LEU A 178 -3.05 -8.68 12.94
CA LEU A 178 -2.02 -7.85 12.31
C LEU A 178 -0.72 -8.64 12.06
N LYS A 179 -0.36 -9.59 12.94
CA LYS A 179 0.87 -10.37 12.78
C LYS A 179 0.84 -11.23 11.51
N ALA A 180 -0.28 -11.92 11.27
CA ALA A 180 -0.44 -12.70 10.04
C ALA A 180 -0.41 -11.81 8.81
N VAL A 181 -1.12 -10.67 8.85
CA VAL A 181 -1.12 -9.69 7.75
C VAL A 181 0.29 -9.22 7.42
N ILE A 182 1.06 -8.77 8.41
CA ILE A 182 2.44 -8.29 8.20
C ILE A 182 3.33 -9.37 7.57
N ILE A 183 3.20 -10.63 8.00
CA ILE A 183 4.02 -11.73 7.48
C ILE A 183 3.59 -12.10 6.04
N THR A 184 2.28 -12.15 5.77
CA THR A 184 1.78 -12.40 4.42
C THR A 184 2.12 -11.27 3.47
N ASP A 185 2.04 -10.01 3.92
CA ASP A 185 2.44 -8.82 3.17
C ASP A 185 3.89 -8.96 2.68
N PHE A 186 4.80 -9.37 3.57
CA PHE A 186 6.22 -9.55 3.23
C PHE A 186 6.42 -10.58 2.12
N VAL A 187 5.76 -11.73 2.22
CA VAL A 187 5.87 -12.79 1.20
C VAL A 187 5.24 -12.35 -0.12
N GLN A 188 4.03 -11.80 -0.08
CA GLN A 188 3.30 -11.37 -1.28
C GLN A 188 4.01 -10.22 -1.98
N PHE A 189 4.52 -9.24 -1.23
CA PHE A 189 5.29 -8.14 -1.80
C PHE A 189 6.62 -8.62 -2.40
N THR A 190 7.31 -9.56 -1.75
CA THR A 190 8.53 -10.15 -2.32
C THR A 190 8.24 -10.83 -3.66
N LEU A 191 7.15 -11.61 -3.74
CA LEU A 191 6.72 -12.25 -4.99
C LEU A 191 6.33 -11.22 -6.05
N ALA A 192 5.59 -10.17 -5.67
CA ALA A 192 5.21 -9.09 -6.57
C ALA A 192 6.45 -8.38 -7.14
N MET A 193 7.41 -8.03 -6.29
CA MET A 193 8.65 -7.37 -6.72
C MET A 193 9.49 -8.24 -7.65
N ILE A 194 9.65 -9.53 -7.34
CA ILE A 194 10.33 -10.47 -8.24
C ILE A 194 9.60 -10.56 -9.58
N GLY A 195 8.27 -10.67 -9.55
CA GLY A 195 7.43 -10.72 -10.75
C GLY A 195 7.52 -9.46 -11.60
N SER A 196 7.49 -8.28 -10.98
CA SER A 196 7.60 -6.99 -11.68
C SER A 196 8.98 -6.80 -12.30
N ILE A 197 10.07 -7.10 -11.58
CA ILE A 197 11.43 -6.99 -12.10
C ILE A 197 11.64 -8.00 -13.23
N TRP A 198 11.21 -9.24 -13.05
CA TRP A 198 11.35 -10.26 -14.09
C TRP A 198 10.51 -9.92 -15.32
N GLY A 199 9.25 -9.48 -15.13
CA GLY A 199 8.39 -9.02 -16.22
C GLY A 199 9.00 -7.87 -17.00
N MET A 200 9.58 -6.88 -16.31
CA MET A 200 10.31 -5.77 -16.95
C MET A 200 11.49 -6.28 -17.79
N LEU A 201 12.34 -7.15 -17.23
CA LEU A 201 13.49 -7.71 -17.96
C LEU A 201 13.05 -8.53 -19.18
N TYR A 202 11.98 -9.30 -19.05
CA TYR A 202 11.40 -10.06 -20.16
C TYR A 202 10.90 -9.12 -21.28
N ILE A 203 10.13 -8.09 -20.93
CA ILE A 203 9.61 -7.11 -21.91
C ILE A 203 10.75 -6.37 -22.61
N LEU A 204 11.79 -5.94 -21.88
CA LEU A 204 12.96 -5.29 -22.48
C LEU A 204 13.72 -6.23 -23.44
N GLY A 205 13.71 -7.53 -23.18
CA GLY A 205 14.34 -8.55 -24.03
C GLY A 205 13.54 -8.94 -25.27
N LEU A 206 12.29 -8.47 -25.40
CA LEU A 206 11.48 -8.74 -26.60
C LEU A 206 12.12 -8.10 -27.84
N PRO A 207 12.18 -8.80 -28.98
CA PRO A 207 12.74 -8.27 -30.22
C PRO A 207 12.12 -6.93 -30.66
N GLU A 208 10.85 -6.71 -30.34
CA GLU A 208 10.09 -5.50 -30.64
C GLU A 208 10.57 -4.28 -29.83
N ILE A 209 11.12 -4.50 -28.64
CA ILE A 209 11.71 -3.43 -27.80
C ILE A 209 13.20 -3.33 -28.08
N GLY A 210 13.90 -4.46 -28.13
CA GLY A 210 15.32 -4.53 -28.46
C GLY A 210 16.23 -3.91 -27.38
N GLY A 211 15.82 -3.98 -26.11
CA GLY A 211 16.60 -3.50 -24.97
C GLY A 211 16.30 -2.06 -24.54
N LEU A 212 16.94 -1.64 -23.44
CA LEU A 212 16.65 -0.36 -22.79
C LEU A 212 17.01 0.85 -23.66
N SER A 213 18.12 0.81 -24.39
CA SER A 213 18.54 1.92 -25.27
C SER A 213 17.49 2.21 -26.33
N ASN A 214 17.01 1.16 -27.00
CA ASN A 214 15.98 1.30 -28.03
C ASN A 214 14.64 1.79 -27.45
N LEU A 215 14.30 1.38 -26.22
CA LEU A 215 13.09 1.87 -25.55
C LEU A 215 13.15 3.38 -25.28
N ILE A 216 14.26 3.88 -24.72
CA ILE A 216 14.39 5.30 -24.36
C ILE A 216 14.49 6.21 -25.59
N ASP A 217 15.08 5.70 -26.68
CA ASP A 217 15.21 6.43 -27.95
C ASP A 217 13.93 6.35 -28.81
N HIS A 218 12.96 5.51 -28.42
CA HIS A 218 11.73 5.32 -29.17
C HIS A 218 10.91 6.63 -29.20
N ALA A 219 10.35 6.97 -30.37
CA ALA A 219 9.64 8.24 -30.61
C ALA A 219 8.43 8.51 -29.70
N ASN A 220 7.86 7.46 -29.08
CA ASN A 220 6.74 7.56 -28.14
C ASN A 220 7.18 7.72 -26.67
N VAL A 221 8.48 7.66 -26.40
CA VAL A 221 9.08 7.61 -25.07
C VAL A 221 10.06 8.76 -24.86
N SER A 222 10.82 9.14 -25.89
CA SER A 222 11.92 10.10 -25.78
C SER A 222 11.48 11.47 -25.25
N ASP A 223 10.25 11.90 -25.55
CA ASP A 223 9.63 13.14 -25.05
C ASP A 223 9.07 13.03 -23.61
N LYS A 224 9.00 11.81 -23.06
CA LYS A 224 8.36 11.50 -21.77
C LYS A 224 9.34 11.21 -20.64
N LEU A 225 10.65 11.32 -20.87
CA LEU A 225 11.68 10.96 -19.89
C LEU A 225 11.96 12.05 -18.84
N ALA A 226 11.49 13.27 -19.07
CA ALA A 226 11.78 14.40 -18.19
C ALA A 226 11.20 14.17 -16.78
N LEU A 227 12.06 14.30 -15.76
CA LEU A 227 11.64 14.23 -14.35
C LEU A 227 10.86 15.47 -13.93
N ILE A 228 11.12 16.61 -14.57
CA ILE A 228 10.47 17.89 -14.29
C ILE A 228 9.56 18.19 -15.48
N PRO A 229 8.28 18.55 -15.25
CA PRO A 229 7.39 18.91 -16.35
C PRO A 229 7.88 20.18 -17.07
N ASP A 230 7.37 20.42 -18.27
CA ASP A 230 7.64 21.66 -19.00
C ASP A 230 7.18 22.89 -18.18
N MET A 231 8.14 23.72 -17.80
CA MET A 231 7.92 24.92 -16.99
C MET A 231 7.40 26.11 -17.81
N SER A 232 7.38 26.01 -19.13
CA SER A 232 6.92 27.08 -20.02
C SER A 232 5.39 27.23 -20.03
N ASP A 233 4.64 26.15 -19.80
CA ASP A 233 3.18 26.15 -19.71
C ASP A 233 2.69 25.91 -18.27
N PRO A 234 2.21 26.96 -17.58
CA PRO A 234 1.61 26.85 -16.24
C PRO A 234 0.48 25.82 -16.13
N ASN A 235 -0.27 25.54 -17.20
CA ASN A 235 -1.35 24.56 -17.15
C ASN A 235 -0.84 23.12 -16.98
N ILE A 236 0.45 22.88 -17.27
CA ILE A 236 1.09 21.56 -17.16
C ILE A 236 1.83 21.46 -15.82
N TRP A 237 2.77 22.37 -15.53
CA TRP A 237 3.61 22.21 -14.34
C TRP A 237 2.92 22.56 -13.03
N VAL A 238 1.90 23.43 -13.04
CA VAL A 238 1.19 23.79 -11.80
C VAL A 238 0.43 22.59 -11.23
N PRO A 239 -0.41 21.86 -12.00
CA PRO A 239 -1.10 20.68 -11.49
C PRO A 239 -0.16 19.51 -11.20
N VAL A 240 0.89 19.31 -12.02
CA VAL A 240 1.79 18.15 -11.92
C VAL A 240 2.82 18.30 -10.80
N LEU A 241 3.30 19.51 -10.52
CA LEU A 241 4.42 19.74 -9.59
C LEU A 241 4.05 20.69 -8.44
N LEU A 242 3.55 21.90 -8.74
CA LEU A 242 3.35 22.93 -7.72
C LEU A 242 2.26 22.54 -6.73
N VAL A 243 1.09 22.12 -7.21
CA VAL A 243 -0.04 21.75 -6.35
C VAL A 243 0.33 20.56 -5.45
N PRO A 244 0.94 19.47 -5.97
CA PRO A 244 1.45 18.39 -5.13
C PRO A 244 2.38 18.85 -3.99
N LEU A 245 3.37 19.68 -4.31
CA LEU A 245 4.39 20.16 -3.36
C LEU A 245 3.90 21.25 -2.40
N ALA A 246 2.97 22.11 -2.84
CA ALA A 246 2.53 23.25 -2.06
C ALA A 246 1.31 22.92 -1.18
N VAL A 247 0.42 22.03 -1.63
CA VAL A 247 -0.88 21.81 -0.99
C VAL A 247 -1.17 20.32 -0.75
N GLN A 248 -1.03 19.48 -1.77
CA GLN A 248 -1.55 18.10 -1.71
C GLN A 248 -0.95 17.29 -0.57
N TRP A 249 0.37 17.35 -0.37
CA TRP A 249 1.04 16.52 0.62
C TRP A 249 0.53 16.72 2.04
N TRP A 250 0.02 17.92 2.39
CA TRP A 250 -0.52 18.20 3.72
C TRP A 250 -2.04 18.36 3.80
N ALA A 251 -2.70 18.69 2.69
CA ALA A 251 -4.14 18.93 2.64
C ALA A 251 -4.95 17.68 2.23
N SER A 252 -4.31 16.66 1.64
CA SER A 252 -5.00 15.44 1.23
C SER A 252 -5.20 14.48 2.40
N TYR A 253 -6.45 14.07 2.61
CA TYR A 253 -6.77 12.92 3.45
C TYR A 253 -6.70 11.65 2.61
N TYR A 254 -5.60 10.92 2.74
CA TYR A 254 -5.44 9.55 2.22
C TYR A 254 -4.82 8.72 3.34
N PRO A 255 -5.41 7.58 3.73
CA PRO A 255 -4.84 6.73 4.78
C PRO A 255 -3.38 6.42 4.48
N GLY A 256 -2.48 6.73 5.42
CA GLY A 256 -1.03 6.57 5.26
C GLY A 256 -0.28 7.67 4.51
N ALA A 257 -0.97 8.65 3.89
CA ALA A 257 -0.37 9.87 3.34
C ALA A 257 -0.85 11.15 4.05
N GLU A 258 -1.38 11.01 5.26
CA GLU A 258 -1.59 12.14 6.18
C GLU A 258 -0.26 12.54 6.84
N PRO A 259 0.04 13.84 6.99
CA PRO A 259 1.31 14.33 7.57
C PRO A 259 1.65 13.76 8.95
N GLY A 260 0.64 13.29 9.67
CA GLY A 260 0.78 12.65 10.98
C GLY A 260 1.02 11.14 10.94
N GLY A 261 0.92 10.45 9.81
CA GLY A 261 1.01 8.98 9.75
C GLY A 261 -0.22 8.25 10.31
N GLY A 262 -1.42 8.61 9.83
CA GLY A 262 -2.71 8.03 10.26
C GLY A 262 -3.04 6.65 9.68
N GLY A 263 -4.08 6.00 10.23
CA GLY A 263 -4.62 4.74 9.74
C GLY A 263 -3.62 3.57 9.81
N TYR A 264 -3.40 2.90 8.68
CA TYR A 264 -2.63 1.66 8.63
C TYR A 264 -1.13 1.87 8.90
N ILE A 265 -0.56 3.05 8.61
CA ILE A 265 0.84 3.40 8.94
C ILE A 265 1.01 3.53 10.46
N ALA A 266 0.11 4.27 11.11
CA ALA A 266 0.01 4.35 12.57
C ALA A 266 -0.04 2.96 13.22
N GLN A 267 -0.89 2.08 12.70
CA GLN A 267 -1.02 0.72 13.21
C GLN A 267 0.30 -0.08 13.18
N ARG A 268 1.09 0.05 12.11
CA ARG A 268 2.44 -0.56 12.04
C ARG A 268 3.39 0.08 13.05
N MET A 269 3.34 1.38 13.26
CA MET A 269 4.16 2.04 14.29
C MET A 269 3.80 1.58 15.71
N PHE A 270 2.52 1.35 16.01
CA PHE A 270 2.08 0.87 17.34
C PHE A 270 2.60 -0.54 17.65
N SER A 271 2.75 -1.37 16.61
CA SER A 271 3.21 -2.77 16.68
C SER A 271 4.74 -2.93 16.67
N ALA A 272 5.48 -1.85 16.43
CA ALA A 272 6.93 -1.86 16.52
C ALA A 272 7.43 -2.25 17.92
N LYS A 273 8.59 -2.90 17.96
CA LYS A 273 9.25 -3.30 19.21
C LYS A 273 9.48 -2.12 20.14
N ASP A 274 10.08 -1.07 19.61
CA ASP A 274 10.48 0.16 20.27
C ASP A 274 10.38 1.35 19.30
N GLU A 275 10.65 2.56 19.80
CA GLU A 275 10.59 3.80 19.03
C GLU A 275 11.56 3.79 17.85
N SER A 276 12.77 3.24 18.05
CA SER A 276 13.77 3.12 16.98
C SER A 276 13.26 2.23 15.85
N ASN A 277 12.54 1.16 16.17
CA ASN A 277 11.96 0.29 15.15
C ASN A 277 10.79 0.97 14.42
N ALA A 278 10.00 1.82 15.09
CA ALA A 278 8.94 2.59 14.44
C ALA A 278 9.53 3.62 13.46
N VAL A 279 10.59 4.34 13.86
CA VAL A 279 11.32 5.28 12.99
C VAL A 279 11.97 4.53 11.83
N GLY A 280 12.66 3.42 12.08
CA GLY A 280 13.27 2.61 11.02
C GLY A 280 12.25 2.05 10.02
N ALA A 281 11.07 1.64 10.50
CA ALA A 281 10.01 1.12 9.63
C ALA A 281 9.47 2.19 8.70
N THR A 282 9.16 3.37 9.25
CA THR A 282 8.68 4.50 8.46
C THR A 282 9.74 5.04 7.52
N PHE A 283 11.02 5.02 7.93
CA PHE A 283 12.12 5.43 7.05
C PHE A 283 12.32 4.44 5.89
N LEU A 284 12.19 3.13 6.12
CA LEU A 284 12.25 2.14 5.05
C LEU A 284 11.08 2.25 4.06
N PHE A 285 9.91 2.65 4.54
CA PHE A 285 8.71 2.80 3.72
C PHE A 285 8.80 3.96 2.71
N ASN A 286 9.51 5.04 3.06
CA ASN A 286 9.59 6.27 2.27
C ASN A 286 10.89 6.35 1.45
#